data_AF-A0A132F1R9-F1
#
_entry.id   AF-A0A132F1R9-F1
#
_cell.length_a   1.000
_cell.length_b   1.000
_cell.length_c   1.000
_cell.angle_alpha   90.00
_cell.angle_beta   90.00
_cell.angle_gamma   90.00
#
_symmetry.space_group_name_H-M   'P 1'
#
loop_
_entity.id
_entity.type
_entity.pdbx_description
1 polymer ?
#
loop_
_entity_poly.entity_id
_entity_poly.type
_entity_poly.pdbx_seq_one_letter_code
_entity_poly.pdbx_strand_id
1 'polypeptide(L)'
;MNADRASYDAFVRFLSTPLRDGKPFVLKTRHAISLHFDHLATQSFMSLKDPSALALGYTRVMMGFLLLQPAPAHICMLGLGGGSLAKFCYRHLPGAAIDAVEINPDVIALRDVFRIPADDARFRVVCADGADYVARADVRTDAILHDAFAADGMPDRCTDRAFFAACRARLSDAGVLAINFTDDDPALPAHIERLRSVFGASCALVRCGEGSNFVAFAWNGERRLPSMRILLERAMSFGFAGNLGLVSIARRLKAGECIDPAKLTWRDPAHGRWEIGP
;
A
#
# COMPACT_ATOMS: atom_id res chain seq x y z
N MET A 1 16.14 30.59 12.32
CA MET A 1 15.70 31.68 11.42
C MET A 1 15.94 31.39 9.94
N ASN A 2 17.14 31.03 9.46
CA ASN A 2 17.38 30.85 8.01
C ASN A 2 16.78 29.54 7.42
N ALA A 3 16.71 28.47 8.23
CA ALA A 3 16.25 27.15 7.77
C ALA A 3 14.72 27.00 7.67
N ASP A 4 13.95 27.73 8.49
CA ASP A 4 12.49 27.71 8.44
C ASP A 4 11.99 28.51 7.22
N ARG A 5 12.70 29.58 6.87
CA ARG A 5 12.46 30.37 5.65
C ARG A 5 12.65 29.53 4.38
N ALA A 6 13.68 28.69 4.32
CA ALA A 6 13.89 27.80 3.16
C ALA A 6 12.77 26.77 2.95
N SER A 7 12.18 26.24 4.03
CA SER A 7 11.06 25.30 3.92
C SER A 7 9.76 26.02 3.56
N TYR A 8 9.56 27.23 4.08
CA TYR A 8 8.45 28.10 3.69
C TYR A 8 8.54 28.49 2.20
N ASP A 9 9.72 28.91 1.72
CA ASP A 9 9.93 29.26 0.32
C ASP A 9 9.69 28.06 -0.62
N ALA A 10 10.08 26.85 -0.20
CA ALA A 10 9.78 25.62 -0.94
C ALA A 10 8.27 25.36 -1.02
N PHE A 11 7.53 25.60 0.07
CA PHE A 11 6.08 25.46 0.12
C PHE A 11 5.37 26.49 -0.76
N VAL A 12 5.80 27.76 -0.73
CA VAL A 12 5.26 28.81 -1.61
C VAL A 12 5.49 28.47 -3.08
N ARG A 13 6.68 27.98 -3.44
CA ARG A 13 6.96 27.51 -4.80
C ARG A 13 6.09 26.32 -5.20
N PHE A 14 5.85 25.39 -4.28
CA PHE A 14 4.96 24.25 -4.50
C PHE A 14 3.54 24.69 -4.84
N LEU A 15 2.95 25.61 -4.06
CA LEU A 15 1.61 26.16 -4.32
C LEU A 15 1.53 27.00 -5.60
N SER A 16 2.67 27.50 -6.09
CA SER A 16 2.77 28.26 -7.34
C SER A 16 3.11 27.39 -8.56
N THR A 17 3.35 26.09 -8.37
CA THR A 17 3.73 25.19 -9.46
C THR A 17 2.49 24.85 -10.29
N PRO A 18 2.46 25.13 -11.60
CA PRO A 18 1.31 24.77 -12.43
C PRO A 18 1.11 23.25 -12.42
N LEU A 19 -0.13 22.82 -12.17
CA LEU A 19 -0.52 21.43 -12.35
C LEU A 19 -0.33 21.04 -13.82
N ARG A 20 0.18 19.84 -14.03
CA ARG A 20 0.47 19.29 -15.36
C ARG A 20 -0.31 18.00 -15.48
N ASP A 21 -1.19 17.90 -16.47
CA ASP A 21 -2.08 16.75 -16.73
C ASP A 21 -1.39 15.40 -16.44
N GLY A 22 -1.64 14.84 -15.25
CA GLY A 22 -1.13 13.53 -14.82
C GLY A 22 0.38 13.42 -14.51
N LYS A 23 1.17 14.51 -14.56
CA LYS A 23 2.61 14.45 -14.24
C LYS A 23 2.86 14.66 -12.75
N PRO A 24 3.69 13.81 -12.12
CA PRO A 24 4.04 13.99 -10.72
C PRO A 24 4.98 15.18 -10.53
N PHE A 25 4.89 15.83 -9.38
CA PHE A 25 5.84 16.84 -8.94
C PHE A 25 6.19 16.65 -7.47
N VAL A 26 7.33 17.22 -7.07
CA VAL A 26 7.96 16.95 -5.78
C VAL A 26 8.06 18.21 -4.95
N LEU A 27 7.61 18.14 -3.70
CA LEU A 27 7.96 19.12 -2.68
C LEU A 27 9.16 18.59 -1.88
N LYS A 28 10.29 19.30 -2.00
CA LYS A 28 11.48 19.03 -1.21
C LYS A 28 11.64 20.09 -0.14
N THR A 29 11.56 19.68 1.11
CA THR A 29 11.86 20.50 2.28
C THR A 29 13.22 20.11 2.87
N ARG A 30 13.62 20.76 3.97
CA ARG A 30 14.83 20.37 4.71
C ARG A 30 14.74 18.96 5.32
N HIS A 31 13.52 18.51 5.63
CA HIS A 31 13.29 17.29 6.43
C HIS A 31 12.74 16.14 5.60
N ALA A 32 12.12 16.42 4.46
CA ALA A 32 11.38 15.42 3.71
C ALA A 32 11.24 15.76 2.23
N ILE A 33 10.91 14.72 1.47
CA ILE A 33 10.52 14.78 0.07
C ILE A 33 9.13 14.15 -0.05
N SER A 34 8.18 14.83 -0.69
CA SER A 34 6.85 14.30 -0.95
C SER A 34 6.50 14.35 -2.43
N LEU A 35 5.76 13.33 -2.89
CA LEU A 35 5.26 13.19 -4.26
C LEU A 35 3.79 13.62 -4.31
N HIS A 36 3.45 14.37 -5.36
CA HIS A 36 2.13 14.94 -5.56
C HIS A 36 1.70 14.88 -7.03
N PHE A 37 0.39 14.73 -7.28
CA PHE A 37 -0.24 14.98 -8.59
C PHE A 37 -1.09 16.25 -8.60
N ASP A 38 -1.48 16.73 -7.41
CA ASP A 38 -2.17 18.01 -7.17
C ASP A 38 -1.60 18.71 -5.92
N HIS A 39 -2.19 19.82 -5.50
CA HIS A 39 -1.75 20.52 -4.29
C HIS A 39 -2.45 20.05 -3.00
N LEU A 40 -3.37 19.10 -3.10
CA LEU A 40 -4.29 18.71 -2.03
C LEU A 40 -3.87 17.39 -1.38
N ALA A 41 -3.40 16.43 -2.18
CA ALA A 41 -3.09 15.07 -1.77
C ALA A 41 -1.58 14.82 -1.79
N THR A 42 -1.07 14.24 -0.69
CA THR A 42 0.29 13.68 -0.65
C THR A 42 0.21 12.22 -1.02
N GLN A 43 0.81 11.87 -2.16
CA GLN A 43 0.79 10.51 -2.69
C GLN A 43 1.87 9.64 -2.06
N SER A 44 3.04 10.24 -1.79
CA SER A 44 4.11 9.57 -1.08
C SER A 44 4.93 10.55 -0.26
N PHE A 45 5.58 10.05 0.79
CA PHE A 45 6.38 10.85 1.70
C PHE A 45 7.62 10.08 2.13
N MET A 46 8.78 10.73 2.03
CA MET A 46 10.07 10.20 2.48
C MET A 46 10.72 11.18 3.45
N SER A 47 11.01 10.70 4.66
CA SER A 47 11.88 11.40 5.60
C SER A 47 13.33 11.41 5.10
N LEU A 48 13.99 12.56 5.12
CA LEU A 48 15.42 12.65 4.79
C LEU A 48 16.32 12.13 5.92
N LYS A 49 15.80 12.10 7.16
CA LYS A 49 16.49 11.52 8.32
C LYS A 49 16.52 9.99 8.26
N ASP A 50 15.43 9.38 7.81
CA ASP A 50 15.33 7.94 7.60
C ASP A 50 14.54 7.65 6.30
N PRO A 51 15.24 7.54 5.16
CA PRO A 51 14.61 7.35 3.84
C PRO A 51 13.84 6.04 3.66
N SER A 52 14.10 5.05 4.53
CA SER A 52 13.44 3.75 4.50
C SER A 52 12.26 3.68 5.47
N ALA A 53 12.06 4.67 6.34
CA ALA A 53 10.94 4.69 7.28
C ALA A 53 9.59 4.82 6.55
N LEU A 54 8.63 4.02 7.01
CA LEU A 54 7.24 4.08 6.57
C LEU A 54 6.50 5.22 7.29
N ALA A 55 6.58 6.41 6.71
CA ALA A 55 6.02 7.63 7.30
C ALA A 55 4.48 7.66 7.30
N LEU A 56 3.85 7.19 6.21
CA LEU A 56 2.40 7.16 6.08
C LEU A 56 1.80 5.96 6.82
N GLY A 57 0.74 6.19 7.59
CA GLY A 57 0.13 5.18 8.46
C GLY A 57 -0.31 3.91 7.73
N TYR A 58 -0.93 4.05 6.56
CA TYR A 58 -1.40 2.90 5.78
C TYR A 58 -0.25 1.98 5.34
N THR A 59 0.92 2.54 4.97
CA THR A 59 2.07 1.73 4.54
C THR A 59 2.55 0.80 5.67
N ARG A 60 2.48 1.25 6.94
CA ARG A 60 2.77 0.40 8.10
C ARG A 60 1.72 -0.69 8.28
N VAL A 61 0.45 -0.36 8.07
CA VAL A 61 -0.64 -1.35 8.13
C VAL A 61 -0.47 -2.40 7.04
N MET A 62 -0.13 -2.01 5.80
CA MET A 62 0.10 -2.95 4.68
C MET A 62 1.16 -3.99 5.01
N MET A 63 2.21 -3.65 5.77
CA MET A 63 3.21 -4.62 6.27
C MET A 63 2.62 -5.73 7.15
N GLY A 64 1.36 -5.61 7.59
CA GLY A 64 0.58 -6.67 8.23
C GLY A 64 0.47 -7.94 7.39
N PHE A 65 0.73 -7.89 6.08
CA PHE A 65 0.81 -9.09 5.22
C PHE A 65 1.83 -10.12 5.77
N LEU A 66 2.88 -9.67 6.45
CA LEU A 66 3.88 -10.53 7.09
C LEU A 66 3.32 -11.41 8.21
N LEU A 67 2.16 -11.06 8.77
CA LEU A 67 1.47 -11.89 9.77
C LEU A 67 0.81 -13.11 9.13
N LEU A 68 0.53 -13.06 7.83
CA LEU A 68 -0.01 -14.16 7.03
C LEU A 68 1.12 -14.92 6.33
N GLN A 69 2.04 -14.18 5.71
CA GLN A 69 3.21 -14.68 4.98
C GLN A 69 4.52 -14.15 5.60
N PRO A 70 5.06 -14.82 6.64
CA PRO A 70 6.20 -14.29 7.41
C PRO A 70 7.56 -14.37 6.71
N ALA A 71 7.68 -15.17 5.64
CA ALA A 71 8.92 -15.34 4.90
C ALA A 71 8.67 -15.34 3.39
N PRO A 72 8.20 -14.22 2.81
CA PRO A 72 7.94 -14.13 1.37
C PRO A 72 9.25 -14.29 0.60
N ALA A 73 9.28 -15.19 -0.38
CA ALA A 73 10.40 -15.31 -1.32
C ALA A 73 10.24 -14.33 -2.48
N HIS A 74 9.00 -14.02 -2.86
CA HIS A 74 8.71 -13.02 -3.90
C HIS A 74 7.55 -12.10 -3.51
N ILE A 75 7.71 -10.80 -3.81
CA ILE A 75 6.73 -9.74 -3.55
C ILE A 75 6.48 -8.97 -4.84
N CYS A 76 5.24 -8.91 -5.28
CA CYS A 76 4.79 -8.05 -6.36
C CYS A 76 4.16 -6.80 -5.74
N MET A 77 4.65 -5.61 -6.08
CA MET A 77 4.08 -4.33 -5.68
C MET A 77 3.43 -3.70 -6.90
N LEU A 78 2.14 -3.43 -6.83
CA LEU A 78 1.40 -2.70 -7.85
C LEU A 78 1.29 -1.24 -7.40
N GLY A 79 1.93 -0.35 -8.14
CA GLY A 79 2.25 1.02 -7.74
C GLY A 79 3.65 1.15 -7.15
N LEU A 80 4.35 2.22 -7.49
CA LEU A 80 5.66 2.56 -6.91
C LEU A 80 5.59 3.79 -6.01
N GLY A 81 4.96 4.87 -6.48
CA GLY A 81 4.98 6.18 -5.81
C GLY A 81 6.41 6.63 -5.47
N GLY A 82 6.64 7.07 -4.23
CA GLY A 82 7.99 7.37 -3.69
C GLY A 82 8.76 6.13 -3.18
N GLY A 83 8.25 4.92 -3.46
CA GLY A 83 8.89 3.64 -3.19
C GLY A 83 9.08 3.31 -1.71
N SER A 84 8.22 3.82 -0.81
CA SER A 84 8.33 3.58 0.62
C SER A 84 8.25 2.09 0.98
N LEU A 85 7.25 1.37 0.46
CA LEU A 85 7.11 -0.08 0.66
C LEU A 85 8.27 -0.84 0.01
N ALA A 86 8.64 -0.48 -1.22
CA ALA A 86 9.75 -1.07 -1.96
C ALA A 86 11.07 -0.96 -1.17
N LYS A 87 11.43 0.24 -0.72
CA LYS A 87 12.63 0.50 0.10
C LYS A 87 12.60 -0.26 1.42
N PHE A 88 11.47 -0.27 2.11
CA PHE A 88 11.34 -0.95 3.39
C PHE A 88 11.50 -2.47 3.23
N CYS A 89 10.77 -3.07 2.29
CA CYS A 89 10.85 -4.51 2.03
C CYS A 89 12.24 -4.90 1.54
N TYR A 90 12.84 -4.13 0.62
CA TYR A 90 14.21 -4.36 0.21
C TYR A 90 15.13 -4.36 1.43
N ARG A 91 15.16 -3.29 2.23
CA ARG A 91 16.05 -3.22 3.40
C ARG A 91 15.84 -4.33 4.43
N HIS A 92 14.60 -4.68 4.73
CA HIS A 92 14.26 -5.51 5.90
C HIS A 92 13.90 -6.97 5.58
N LEU A 93 13.68 -7.30 4.31
CA LEU A 93 13.38 -8.66 3.84
C LEU A 93 14.46 -9.08 2.81
N PRO A 94 15.70 -9.38 3.25
CA PRO A 94 16.81 -9.69 2.34
C PRO A 94 16.60 -10.98 1.54
N GLY A 95 15.74 -11.88 2.01
CA GLY A 95 15.37 -13.12 1.31
C GLY A 95 14.28 -12.97 0.26
N ALA A 96 13.69 -11.77 0.11
CA ALA A 96 12.63 -11.51 -0.87
C ALA A 96 13.20 -10.88 -2.15
N ALA A 97 12.77 -11.40 -3.29
CA ALA A 97 12.78 -10.69 -4.56
C ALA A 97 11.53 -9.80 -4.68
N ILE A 98 11.66 -8.65 -5.33
CA ILE A 98 10.64 -7.61 -5.38
C ILE A 98 10.50 -7.08 -6.80
N ASP A 99 9.28 -7.17 -7.31
CA ASP A 99 8.85 -6.55 -8.57
C ASP A 99 7.96 -5.35 -8.24
N ALA A 100 8.42 -4.13 -8.50
CA ALA A 100 7.59 -2.93 -8.37
C ALA A 100 7.06 -2.51 -9.74
N VAL A 101 5.75 -2.63 -9.96
CA VAL A 101 5.06 -2.37 -11.22
C VAL A 101 4.44 -0.99 -11.17
N GLU A 102 4.86 -0.09 -12.05
CA GLU A 102 4.39 1.30 -12.11
C GLU A 102 4.00 1.64 -13.55
N ILE A 103 2.83 2.25 -13.71
CA ILE A 103 2.29 2.60 -15.03
C ILE A 103 2.87 3.92 -15.54
N ASN A 104 3.18 4.85 -14.63
CA ASN A 104 3.59 6.20 -14.98
C ASN A 104 5.13 6.31 -15.07
N PRO A 105 5.72 6.45 -16.27
CA PRO A 105 7.17 6.57 -16.42
C PRO A 105 7.74 7.84 -15.75
N ASP A 106 6.94 8.89 -15.59
CA ASP A 106 7.39 10.10 -14.87
C ASP A 106 7.52 9.85 -13.35
N VAL A 107 6.75 8.92 -12.78
CA VAL A 107 6.94 8.47 -11.38
C VAL A 107 8.23 7.66 -11.26
N ILE A 108 8.47 6.74 -12.19
CA ILE A 108 9.70 5.94 -12.25
C ILE A 108 10.94 6.86 -12.37
N ALA A 109 10.85 7.93 -13.15
CA ALA A 109 11.93 8.90 -13.31
C ALA A 109 12.34 9.59 -11.99
N LEU A 110 11.47 9.59 -10.96
CA LEU A 110 11.77 10.14 -9.63
C LEU A 110 12.51 9.17 -8.71
N ARG A 111 12.89 7.98 -9.19
CA ARG A 111 13.57 6.92 -8.42
C ARG A 111 14.73 7.44 -7.57
N ASP A 112 15.64 8.19 -8.19
CA ASP A 112 16.83 8.72 -7.53
C ASP A 112 16.48 9.80 -6.49
N VAL A 113 15.46 10.62 -6.79
CA VAL A 113 14.96 11.65 -5.86
C VAL A 113 14.48 11.01 -4.55
N PHE A 114 13.81 9.85 -4.65
CA PHE A 114 13.30 9.09 -3.51
C PHE A 114 14.25 8.01 -2.98
N ARG A 115 15.49 7.95 -3.49
CA ARG A 115 16.52 6.96 -3.09
C ARG A 115 16.02 5.52 -3.17
N ILE A 116 15.21 5.22 -4.17
CA ILE A 116 14.75 3.85 -4.44
C ILE A 116 15.98 3.08 -4.98
N PRO A 117 16.28 1.86 -4.49
CA PRO A 117 17.46 1.09 -4.92
C PRO A 117 17.47 0.91 -6.42
N ALA A 118 18.63 0.78 -7.07
CA ALA A 118 18.74 0.42 -8.49
C ALA A 118 18.30 -1.04 -8.75
N ASP A 119 18.09 -1.42 -10.02
CA ASP A 119 17.73 -2.79 -10.36
C ASP A 119 18.91 -3.72 -10.06
N ASP A 120 18.62 -4.88 -9.47
CA ASP A 120 19.60 -5.91 -9.15
C ASP A 120 18.96 -7.32 -9.21
N ALA A 121 19.65 -8.32 -8.67
CA ALA A 121 19.18 -9.71 -8.69
C ALA A 121 17.85 -9.94 -7.93
N ARG A 122 17.43 -9.03 -7.06
CA ARG A 122 16.25 -9.17 -6.20
C ARG A 122 15.33 -7.96 -6.18
N PHE A 123 15.63 -6.90 -6.92
CA PHE A 123 14.77 -5.73 -7.04
C PHE A 123 14.73 -5.27 -8.48
N ARG A 124 13.51 -5.06 -9.02
CA ARG A 124 13.34 -4.39 -10.31
C ARG A 124 12.10 -3.52 -10.31
N VAL A 125 12.17 -2.44 -11.08
CA VAL A 125 11.01 -1.60 -11.41
C VAL A 125 10.55 -1.91 -12.83
N VAL A 126 9.29 -2.31 -12.97
CA VAL A 126 8.67 -2.66 -14.25
C VAL A 126 7.70 -1.56 -14.66
N CYS A 127 7.95 -0.93 -15.81
CA CYS A 127 7.02 0.04 -16.39
C CYS A 127 5.89 -0.71 -17.11
N ALA A 128 4.75 -0.88 -16.45
CA ALA A 128 3.59 -1.58 -17.01
C ALA A 128 2.30 -1.22 -16.26
N ASP A 129 1.15 -1.47 -16.90
CA ASP A 129 -0.14 -1.51 -16.22
C ASP A 129 -0.19 -2.70 -15.25
N GLY A 130 -0.62 -2.46 -14.00
CA GLY A 130 -0.64 -3.47 -12.96
C GLY A 130 -1.64 -4.60 -13.21
N ALA A 131 -2.78 -4.31 -13.81
CA ALA A 131 -3.79 -5.30 -14.19
C ALA A 131 -3.28 -6.18 -15.34
N ASP A 132 -2.60 -5.60 -16.33
CA ASP A 132 -1.97 -6.35 -17.41
C ASP A 132 -0.82 -7.21 -16.89
N TYR A 133 -0.01 -6.67 -15.97
CA TYR A 133 1.10 -7.41 -15.36
C TYR A 133 0.60 -8.65 -14.62
N VAL A 134 -0.38 -8.50 -13.72
CA VAL A 134 -0.89 -9.61 -12.91
C VAL A 134 -1.70 -10.63 -13.73
N ALA A 135 -2.22 -10.23 -14.90
CA ALA A 135 -2.90 -11.15 -15.82
C ALA A 135 -1.94 -12.17 -16.47
N ARG A 136 -0.62 -11.90 -16.48
CA ARG A 136 0.36 -12.75 -17.15
C ARG A 136 0.49 -14.12 -16.47
N ALA A 137 0.56 -15.16 -17.31
CA ALA A 137 0.61 -16.56 -16.91
C ALA A 137 1.85 -16.94 -16.08
N ASP A 138 2.94 -16.19 -16.20
CA ASP A 138 4.26 -16.45 -15.62
C ASP A 138 4.49 -15.78 -14.25
N VAL A 139 3.67 -14.81 -13.87
CA VAL A 139 3.78 -14.15 -12.55
C VAL A 139 3.47 -15.16 -11.44
N ARG A 140 4.38 -15.33 -10.48
CA ARG A 140 4.16 -16.12 -9.26
C ARG A 140 4.74 -15.36 -8.09
N THR A 141 3.98 -15.19 -7.01
CA THR A 141 4.42 -14.38 -5.88
C THR A 141 3.80 -14.86 -4.57
N ASP A 142 4.46 -14.58 -3.45
CA ASP A 142 3.94 -14.89 -2.12
C ASP A 142 3.13 -13.73 -1.55
N ALA A 143 3.41 -12.52 -2.01
CA ALA A 143 2.65 -11.34 -1.65
C ALA A 143 2.38 -10.44 -2.85
N ILE A 144 1.18 -9.87 -2.90
CA ILE A 144 0.85 -8.73 -3.76
C ILE A 144 0.52 -7.56 -2.86
N LEU A 145 1.29 -6.47 -2.95
CA LEU A 145 1.00 -5.20 -2.29
C LEU A 145 0.43 -4.25 -3.32
N HIS A 146 -0.84 -3.92 -3.19
CA HIS A 146 -1.56 -3.08 -4.12
C HIS A 146 -1.75 -1.69 -3.54
N ASP A 147 -1.01 -0.73 -4.09
CA ASP A 147 -1.00 0.68 -3.69
C ASP A 147 -0.98 1.60 -4.92
N ALA A 148 -1.68 1.19 -5.98
CA ALA A 148 -1.73 1.90 -7.26
C ALA A 148 -2.86 2.95 -7.29
N PHE A 149 -2.67 4.08 -6.59
CA PHE A 149 -3.56 5.23 -6.75
C PHE A 149 -3.13 6.09 -7.95
N ALA A 150 -4.08 6.40 -8.82
CA ALA A 150 -3.95 7.43 -9.83
C ALA A 150 -4.50 8.77 -9.31
N ALA A 151 -4.32 9.84 -10.08
CA ALA A 151 -4.76 11.19 -9.70
C ALA A 151 -6.29 11.30 -9.51
N ASP A 152 -7.05 10.42 -10.17
CA ASP A 152 -8.51 10.29 -10.13
C ASP A 152 -9.01 9.19 -9.18
N GLY A 153 -8.11 8.56 -8.42
CA GLY A 153 -8.43 7.47 -7.51
C GLY A 153 -7.89 6.13 -7.99
N MET A 154 -8.50 5.04 -7.51
CA MET A 154 -8.09 3.69 -7.87
C MET A 154 -8.63 3.30 -9.26
N PRO A 155 -7.82 2.90 -10.24
CA PRO A 155 -8.33 2.54 -11.55
C PRO A 155 -9.31 1.36 -11.49
N ASP A 156 -10.44 1.45 -12.19
CA ASP A 156 -11.49 0.41 -12.21
C ASP A 156 -10.94 -0.99 -12.56
N ARG A 157 -9.98 -1.05 -13.49
CA ARG A 157 -9.31 -2.29 -13.92
C ARG A 157 -8.49 -2.95 -12.81
N CYS A 158 -8.11 -2.20 -11.78
CA CYS A 158 -7.36 -2.68 -10.62
C CYS A 158 -8.27 -3.04 -9.43
N THR A 159 -9.59 -2.99 -9.61
CA THR A 159 -10.58 -3.29 -8.54
C THR A 159 -11.80 -4.08 -9.02
N ASP A 160 -11.73 -4.63 -10.23
CA ASP A 160 -12.76 -5.51 -10.77
C ASP A 160 -12.57 -6.97 -10.35
N ARG A 161 -13.58 -7.79 -10.65
CA ARG A 161 -13.56 -9.22 -10.29
C ARG A 161 -12.48 -10.01 -11.05
N ALA A 162 -12.21 -9.65 -12.31
CA ALA A 162 -11.21 -10.34 -13.12
C ALA A 162 -9.80 -10.08 -12.58
N PHE A 163 -9.52 -8.84 -12.17
CA PHE A 163 -8.29 -8.44 -11.51
C PHE A 163 -8.05 -9.18 -10.20
N PHE A 164 -9.04 -9.23 -9.30
CA PHE A 164 -8.90 -9.99 -8.06
C PHE A 164 -8.73 -11.49 -8.32
N ALA A 165 -9.41 -12.06 -9.32
CA ALA A 165 -9.22 -13.45 -9.72
C ALA A 165 -7.81 -13.72 -10.26
N ALA A 166 -7.26 -12.80 -11.06
CA ALA A 166 -5.89 -12.85 -11.55
C ALA A 166 -4.91 -12.80 -10.38
N CYS A 167 -5.06 -11.83 -9.46
CA CYS A 167 -4.26 -11.74 -8.23
C CYS A 167 -4.26 -13.06 -7.47
N ARG A 168 -5.46 -13.62 -7.19
CA ARG A 168 -5.61 -14.90 -6.49
C ARG A 168 -4.85 -16.05 -7.17
N ALA A 169 -4.89 -16.08 -8.50
CA ALA A 169 -4.22 -17.11 -9.29
C ALA A 169 -2.70 -16.92 -9.42
N ARG A 170 -2.16 -15.71 -9.16
CA ARG A 170 -0.70 -15.44 -9.15
C ARG A 170 -0.08 -15.69 -7.78
N LEU A 171 -0.88 -15.60 -6.72
CA LEU A 171 -0.45 -15.89 -5.35
C LEU A 171 -0.13 -17.37 -5.17
N SER A 172 0.90 -17.67 -4.37
CA SER A 172 1.16 -19.03 -3.88
C SER A 172 0.02 -19.56 -3.01
N ASP A 173 0.06 -20.84 -2.65
CA ASP A 173 -1.00 -21.50 -1.86
C ASP A 173 -1.20 -20.86 -0.48
N ALA A 174 -0.17 -20.20 0.06
CA ALA A 174 -0.21 -19.42 1.29
C ALA A 174 -0.02 -17.91 1.05
N GLY A 175 -0.25 -17.46 -0.19
CA GLY A 175 0.00 -16.09 -0.60
C GLY A 175 -1.05 -15.11 -0.12
N VAL A 176 -0.65 -13.84 0.00
CA VAL A 176 -1.48 -12.74 0.52
C VAL A 176 -1.52 -11.55 -0.43
N LEU A 177 -2.72 -11.00 -0.62
CA LEU A 177 -2.97 -9.71 -1.23
C LEU A 177 -3.25 -8.69 -0.12
N ALA A 178 -2.54 -7.56 -0.13
CA ALA A 178 -2.83 -6.41 0.72
C ALA A 178 -3.13 -5.20 -0.18
N ILE A 179 -4.33 -4.64 -0.08
CA ILE A 179 -4.79 -3.50 -0.88
C ILE A 179 -5.04 -2.29 0.01
N ASN A 180 -4.50 -1.15 -0.37
CA ASN A 180 -4.82 0.15 0.19
C ASN A 180 -6.07 0.73 -0.50
N PHE A 181 -7.04 1.21 0.30
CA PHE A 181 -8.23 1.93 -0.14
C PHE A 181 -8.31 3.26 0.61
N THR A 182 -8.82 4.32 -0.01
CA THR A 182 -9.20 5.52 0.73
C THR A 182 -10.54 5.30 1.43
N ASP A 183 -10.76 5.98 2.56
CA ASP A 183 -12.03 5.87 3.28
C ASP A 183 -13.13 6.77 2.72
N ASP A 184 -12.83 7.67 1.79
CA ASP A 184 -13.77 8.57 1.14
C ASP A 184 -14.27 8.08 -0.24
N ASP A 185 -13.76 6.95 -0.73
CA ASP A 185 -14.19 6.36 -1.99
C ASP A 185 -15.62 5.78 -1.89
N PRO A 186 -16.62 6.34 -2.59
CA PRO A 186 -17.99 5.83 -2.57
C PRO A 186 -18.11 4.38 -3.06
N ALA A 187 -17.18 3.90 -3.88
CA ALA A 187 -17.16 2.55 -4.43
C ALA A 187 -16.54 1.50 -3.48
N LEU A 188 -16.00 1.90 -2.32
CA LEU A 188 -15.35 1.00 -1.37
C LEU A 188 -16.19 -0.25 -1.03
N PRO A 189 -17.49 -0.17 -0.69
CA PRO A 189 -18.29 -1.38 -0.42
C PRO A 189 -18.33 -2.34 -1.61
N ALA A 190 -18.47 -1.83 -2.83
CA ALA A 190 -18.48 -2.63 -4.05
C ALA A 190 -17.12 -3.31 -4.30
N HIS A 191 -16.01 -2.62 -4.02
CA HIS A 191 -14.67 -3.21 -4.10
C HIS A 191 -14.50 -4.37 -3.10
N ILE A 192 -14.97 -4.20 -1.86
CA ILE A 192 -14.93 -5.26 -0.85
C ILE A 192 -15.84 -6.44 -1.23
N GLU A 193 -17.03 -6.20 -1.78
CA GLU A 193 -17.92 -7.26 -2.28
C GLU A 193 -17.27 -8.07 -3.41
N ARG A 194 -16.63 -7.40 -4.38
CA ARG A 194 -15.90 -8.07 -5.46
C ARG A 194 -14.74 -8.90 -4.92
N LEU A 195 -13.96 -8.35 -3.99
CA LEU A 195 -12.87 -9.07 -3.32
C LEU A 195 -13.39 -10.33 -2.61
N ARG A 196 -14.50 -10.22 -1.86
CA ARG A 196 -15.18 -11.36 -1.22
C ARG A 196 -15.71 -12.37 -2.22
N SER A 197 -16.22 -11.94 -3.37
CA SER A 197 -16.70 -12.86 -4.42
C SER A 197 -15.59 -13.76 -4.98
N VAL A 198 -14.33 -13.32 -4.86
CA VAL A 198 -13.14 -14.05 -5.32
C VAL A 198 -12.50 -14.83 -4.18
N PHE A 199 -12.25 -14.23 -3.02
CA PHE A 199 -11.50 -14.85 -1.90
C PHE A 199 -12.40 -15.51 -0.84
N GLY A 200 -13.72 -15.32 -0.91
CA GLY A 200 -14.66 -15.81 0.09
C GLY A 200 -14.44 -15.18 1.46
N ALA A 201 -14.49 -16.01 2.51
CA ALA A 201 -14.29 -15.57 3.89
C ALA A 201 -12.82 -15.28 4.25
N SER A 202 -11.87 -15.62 3.37
CA SER A 202 -10.43 -15.40 3.54
C SER A 202 -10.04 -13.94 3.27
N CYS A 203 -10.70 -13.01 3.94
CA CYS A 203 -10.42 -11.58 3.85
C CYS A 203 -10.58 -10.85 5.19
N ALA A 204 -9.87 -9.74 5.37
CA ALA A 204 -9.93 -8.90 6.57
C ALA A 204 -9.75 -7.41 6.22
N LEU A 205 -10.47 -6.51 6.89
CA LEU A 205 -10.44 -5.07 6.63
C LEU A 205 -9.93 -4.36 7.88
N VAL A 206 -8.87 -3.59 7.71
CA VAL A 206 -8.22 -2.89 8.81
C VAL A 206 -8.27 -1.40 8.55
N ARG A 207 -8.89 -0.65 9.46
CA ARG A 207 -8.80 0.80 9.45
C ARG A 207 -7.39 1.25 9.84
N CYS A 208 -6.82 2.15 9.07
CA CYS A 208 -5.57 2.80 9.42
C CYS A 208 -5.83 3.81 10.55
N GLY A 209 -5.11 3.69 11.67
CA GLY A 209 -5.34 4.57 12.82
C GLY A 209 -4.88 6.01 12.59
N GLU A 210 -3.91 6.19 11.68
CA GLU A 210 -3.44 7.49 11.20
C GLU A 210 -3.78 7.58 9.71
N GLY A 211 -4.64 8.53 9.35
CA GLY A 211 -5.02 8.80 7.95
C GLY A 211 -6.41 8.30 7.54
N SER A 212 -6.74 8.57 6.28
CA SER A 212 -8.04 8.34 5.63
C SER A 212 -7.98 7.08 4.75
N ASN A 213 -7.58 5.95 5.34
CA ASN A 213 -7.35 4.72 4.58
C ASN A 213 -7.85 3.46 5.30
N PHE A 214 -8.27 2.49 4.49
CA PHE A 214 -8.41 1.10 4.87
C PHE A 214 -7.36 0.25 4.18
N VAL A 215 -6.92 -0.81 4.84
CA VAL A 215 -6.17 -1.88 4.18
C VAL A 215 -7.00 -3.15 4.23
N ALA A 216 -7.32 -3.68 3.06
CA ALA A 216 -7.92 -5.01 2.92
C ALA A 216 -6.81 -6.05 2.75
N PHE A 217 -6.92 -7.16 3.46
CA PHE A 217 -6.10 -8.35 3.29
C PHE A 217 -6.97 -9.47 2.74
N ALA A 218 -6.47 -10.20 1.76
CA ALA A 218 -7.09 -11.43 1.27
C ALA A 218 -6.02 -12.49 1.02
N TRP A 219 -6.31 -13.76 1.28
CA TRP A 219 -5.27 -14.79 1.25
C TRP A 219 -5.76 -16.13 0.69
N ASN A 220 -4.80 -16.89 0.15
CA ASN A 220 -4.98 -18.30 -0.21
C ASN A 220 -4.73 -19.20 1.01
N GLY A 221 -5.23 -20.43 0.94
CA GLY A 221 -5.06 -21.43 2.00
C GLY A 221 -6.25 -21.49 2.97
N GLU A 222 -5.97 -21.56 4.27
CA GLU A 222 -6.99 -21.71 5.31
C GLU A 222 -7.99 -20.54 5.29
N ARG A 223 -9.27 -20.84 5.51
CA ARG A 223 -10.34 -19.82 5.46
C ARG A 223 -10.24 -18.74 6.53
N ARG A 224 -9.56 -19.03 7.64
CA ARG A 224 -9.49 -18.18 8.82
C ARG A 224 -8.05 -17.76 9.05
N LEU A 225 -7.90 -16.58 9.64
CA LEU A 225 -6.63 -16.11 10.18
C LEU A 225 -6.15 -17.07 11.26
N PRO A 226 -4.82 -17.26 11.38
CA PRO A 226 -4.22 -17.93 12.52
C PRO A 226 -4.74 -17.39 13.86
N SER A 227 -4.60 -18.21 14.91
CA SER A 227 -4.94 -17.78 16.27
C SER A 227 -4.18 -16.50 16.66
N MET A 228 -4.75 -15.71 17.57
CA MET A 228 -4.09 -14.49 18.05
C MET A 228 -2.69 -14.76 18.60
N ARG A 229 -2.50 -15.89 19.28
CA ARG A 229 -1.17 -16.34 19.74
C ARG A 229 -0.17 -16.43 18.59
N ILE A 230 -0.53 -17.12 17.50
CA ILE A 230 0.34 -17.29 16.33
C ILE A 230 0.63 -15.93 15.66
N LEU A 231 -0.38 -15.07 15.51
CA LEU A 231 -0.19 -13.74 14.93
C LEU A 231 0.76 -12.88 15.76
N LEU A 232 0.67 -12.95 17.10
CA LEU A 232 1.57 -12.24 18.00
C LEU A 232 2.99 -12.80 17.96
N GLU A 233 3.15 -14.13 17.90
CA GLU A 233 4.46 -14.78 17.72
C GLU A 233 5.13 -14.34 16.41
N ARG A 234 4.39 -14.35 15.30
CA ARG A 234 4.86 -13.84 14.00
C ARG A 234 5.17 -12.35 14.04
N ALA A 235 4.38 -11.54 14.74
CA ALA A 235 4.69 -10.13 14.88
C ALA A 235 6.03 -9.92 15.60
N MET A 236 6.27 -10.66 16.69
CA MET A 236 7.48 -10.53 17.51
C MET A 236 8.73 -11.11 16.87
N SER A 237 8.63 -11.94 15.82
CA SER A 237 9.80 -12.45 15.10
C SER A 237 10.50 -11.39 14.23
N PHE A 238 9.89 -10.24 14.00
CA PHE A 238 10.48 -9.15 13.22
C PHE A 238 11.12 -8.09 14.14
N GLY A 239 12.41 -7.79 13.92
CA GLY A 239 13.13 -6.75 14.67
C GLY A 239 12.56 -5.33 14.51
N PHE A 240 11.74 -5.09 13.47
CA PHE A 240 11.06 -3.81 13.21
C PHE A 240 9.62 -3.77 13.72
N ALA A 241 9.14 -4.80 14.41
CA ALA A 241 7.74 -4.94 14.81
C ALA A 241 7.20 -3.76 15.64
N GLY A 242 8.03 -3.22 16.55
CA GLY A 242 7.69 -2.05 17.35
C GLY A 242 7.49 -0.79 16.51
N ASN A 243 8.39 -0.55 15.55
CA ASN A 243 8.35 0.63 14.67
C ASN A 243 7.10 0.65 13.78
N LEU A 244 6.61 -0.52 13.37
CA LEU A 244 5.40 -0.65 12.56
C LEU A 244 4.12 -0.83 13.39
N GLY A 245 4.24 -1.15 14.67
CA GLY A 245 3.10 -1.54 15.50
C GLY A 245 2.46 -2.86 15.06
N LEU A 246 3.25 -3.86 14.62
CA LEU A 246 2.73 -5.13 14.09
C LEU A 246 1.81 -5.87 15.08
N VAL A 247 2.07 -5.76 16.38
CA VAL A 247 1.21 -6.34 17.43
C VAL A 247 -0.18 -5.68 17.45
N SER A 248 -0.25 -4.36 17.26
CA SER A 248 -1.52 -3.64 17.13
C SER A 248 -2.23 -4.00 15.82
N ILE A 249 -1.47 -4.14 14.72
CA ILE A 249 -2.00 -4.58 13.43
C ILE A 249 -2.58 -6.00 13.54
N ALA A 250 -1.92 -6.93 14.22
CA ALA A 250 -2.43 -8.29 14.43
C ALA A 250 -3.81 -8.31 15.11
N ARG A 251 -4.00 -7.50 16.16
CA ARG A 251 -5.29 -7.39 16.86
C ARG A 251 -6.37 -6.83 15.95
N ARG A 252 -6.08 -5.75 15.22
CA ARG A 252 -7.02 -5.14 14.28
C ARG A 252 -7.35 -6.06 13.10
N LEU A 253 -6.37 -6.80 12.59
CA LEU A 253 -6.54 -7.78 11.53
C LEU A 253 -7.50 -8.89 11.96
N LYS A 254 -7.35 -9.40 13.19
CA LYS A 254 -8.26 -10.43 13.72
C LYS A 254 -9.66 -9.89 14.00
N ALA A 255 -9.79 -8.64 14.43
CA ALA A 255 -11.08 -7.98 14.62
C ALA A 255 -11.80 -7.71 13.28
N GLY A 256 -11.05 -7.43 12.21
CA GLY A 256 -11.57 -7.20 10.87
C GLY A 256 -11.76 -8.47 10.02
N GLU A 257 -11.52 -9.65 10.59
CA GLU A 257 -11.63 -10.94 9.89
C GLU A 257 -13.05 -11.18 9.35
N CYS A 258 -13.15 -11.76 8.15
CA CYS A 258 -14.41 -12.09 7.49
C CYS A 258 -15.34 -10.90 7.24
N ILE A 259 -14.78 -9.69 7.07
CA ILE A 259 -15.42 -8.39 6.76
C ILE A 259 -16.87 -8.50 6.28
N ASP A 260 -17.82 -7.95 7.00
CA ASP A 260 -19.16 -7.76 6.43
C ASP A 260 -19.25 -6.38 5.74
N PRO A 261 -19.40 -6.27 4.40
CA PRO A 261 -19.63 -4.98 3.74
C PRO A 261 -20.80 -4.20 4.35
N ALA A 262 -21.81 -4.88 4.90
CA ALA A 262 -22.95 -4.24 5.53
C ALA A 262 -22.59 -3.48 6.83
N LYS A 263 -21.42 -3.74 7.41
CA LYS A 263 -20.89 -2.95 8.54
C LYS A 263 -20.26 -1.63 8.11
N LEU A 264 -20.02 -1.40 6.82
CA LEU A 264 -19.54 -0.10 6.34
C LEU A 264 -20.67 0.91 6.37
N THR A 265 -20.47 1.99 7.13
CA THR A 265 -21.45 3.06 7.28
C THR A 265 -20.86 4.36 6.75
N TRP A 266 -21.61 5.05 5.89
CA TRP A 266 -21.23 6.36 5.39
C TRP A 266 -21.52 7.42 6.47
N ARG A 267 -20.47 8.14 6.88
CA ARG A 267 -20.56 9.27 7.80
C ARG A 267 -20.38 10.56 7.03
N ASP A 268 -21.43 11.36 7.02
CA ASP A 268 -21.40 12.69 6.39
C ASP A 268 -21.53 13.81 7.42
N PRO A 269 -20.38 14.32 7.90
CA PRO A 269 -20.29 15.72 8.27
C PRO A 269 -19.16 16.37 7.44
N ALA A 270 -19.55 17.03 6.34
CA ALA A 270 -18.74 17.91 5.48
C ALA A 270 -17.60 17.25 4.66
N HIS A 271 -17.10 16.08 5.05
CA HIS A 271 -16.15 15.27 4.28
C HIS A 271 -16.57 13.80 4.42
N GLY A 272 -17.40 13.35 3.48
CA GLY A 272 -18.00 12.02 3.52
C GLY A 272 -16.95 10.92 3.53
N ARG A 273 -17.08 9.98 4.47
CA ARG A 273 -16.17 8.84 4.62
C ARG A 273 -16.89 7.61 5.15
N TRP A 274 -16.33 6.45 4.87
CA TRP A 274 -16.71 5.15 5.40
C TRP A 274 -16.10 4.90 6.78
N GLU A 275 -16.92 4.37 7.68
CA GLU A 275 -16.48 3.84 8.98
C GLU A 275 -17.00 2.41 9.16
N ILE A 276 -16.23 1.58 9.87
CA ILE A 276 -16.69 0.25 10.29
C ILE A 276 -17.60 0.46 11.50
N GLY A 277 -18.90 0.24 11.30
CA GLY A 277 -19.92 0.24 12.34
C GLY A 277 -19.76 -0.93 13.32
N PRO A 278 -20.51 -0.90 14.44
CA PRO A 278 -20.47 -1.94 15.47
C PRO A 278 -20.79 -3.36 14.95
#